data_AF-A0AA42QE05-F1
#
_entry.id   AF-A0AA42QE05-F1
#
_cell.length_a   1.000
_cell.length_b   1.000
_cell.length_c   1.000
_cell.angle_alpha   90.00
_cell.angle_beta   90.00
_cell.angle_gamma   90.00
#
_symmetry.space_group_name_H-M   'P 1'
#
loop_
_entity.id
_entity.type
_entity.pdbx_description
1 polymer ?
#
loop_
_entity_poly.entity_id
_entity_poly.type
_entity_poly.pdbx_seq_one_letter_code
_entity_poly.pdbx_strand_id
1 'polypeptide(L)'
;MGAWGSGLYQDDYASDLKNTISLVCKIPWDGERLLEVLWQMQCDAGIDGDDECTFWLVVADQFERRGIACSSAIAKALAIIDDGQDIRRMEELEKKDIINRQRILLELADRLRSPRQERPRPTAKKPPEYVVEVGDIYAYPTMKGKAVNSWFPTWEEAGFEPDGWGALVVLQKGRAFDWLPWVSVAALTVPHELYPSLDDALKAHLLTDDLQTEGAAKVVPKRSHFKRMKMELIGRVPLNKEKAERHVSTWSDVSAIDNGWSLSSPAFSSNIGDLSIGSCLADLLEEPANKPIHPTANASAD
;
A
#
# COMPACT_ATOMS: atom_id res chain seq x y z
N MET A 1 -10.21 -3.49 -21.83
CA MET A 1 -9.57 -3.15 -23.12
C MET A 1 -8.71 -1.91 -22.88
N GLY A 2 -7.55 -2.09 -22.25
CA GLY A 2 -6.61 -1.00 -21.97
C GLY A 2 -6.04 -0.44 -23.28
N ALA A 3 -5.75 0.85 -23.30
CA ALA A 3 -5.18 1.49 -24.49
C ALA A 3 -3.68 1.17 -24.54
N TRP A 4 -3.31 0.14 -25.29
CA TRP A 4 -1.92 -0.21 -25.58
C TRP A 4 -1.27 0.91 -26.41
N GLY A 5 -0.60 1.85 -25.76
CA GLY A 5 0.24 2.80 -26.48
C GLY A 5 1.59 2.18 -26.84
N SER A 6 2.25 2.69 -27.88
CA SER A 6 3.56 2.20 -28.32
C SER A 6 4.72 2.48 -27.36
N GLY A 7 4.50 3.30 -26.31
CA GLY A 7 5.48 3.61 -25.28
C GLY A 7 5.68 2.51 -24.23
N LEU A 8 6.88 2.42 -23.64
CA LEU A 8 7.20 1.43 -22.58
C LEU A 8 6.29 1.54 -21.35
N TYR A 9 5.71 2.72 -21.10
CA TYR A 9 4.84 3.01 -19.95
C TYR A 9 3.41 3.37 -20.37
N GLN A 10 3.01 3.07 -21.61
CA GLN A 10 1.65 3.31 -22.09
C GLN A 10 0.77 2.06 -21.96
N ASP A 11 1.08 1.26 -20.96
CA ASP A 11 0.35 0.10 -20.50
C ASP A 11 0.13 0.30 -18.99
N ASP A 12 -1.08 -0.01 -18.52
CA ASP A 12 -1.49 0.21 -17.12
C ASP A 12 -0.58 -0.57 -16.17
N TYR A 13 -0.26 -1.83 -16.53
CA TYR A 13 0.68 -2.66 -15.78
C TYR A 13 2.07 -2.02 -15.69
N ALA A 14 2.63 -1.56 -16.82
CA ALA A 14 3.93 -0.90 -16.84
C ALA A 14 3.98 0.38 -15.97
N SER A 15 2.88 1.14 -15.93
CA SER A 15 2.74 2.35 -15.11
C SER A 15 2.71 2.01 -13.62
N ASP A 16 1.94 0.99 -13.23
CA ASP A 16 1.85 0.54 -11.83
C ASP A 16 3.17 -0.07 -11.35
N LEU A 17 3.78 -0.93 -12.16
CA LEU A 17 5.08 -1.52 -11.87
C LEU A 17 6.16 -0.45 -11.65
N LYS A 18 6.15 0.63 -12.43
CA LYS A 18 7.09 1.76 -12.24
C LYS A 18 6.94 2.42 -10.87
N ASN A 19 5.71 2.52 -10.35
CA ASN A 19 5.45 3.05 -9.01
C ASN A 19 5.99 2.10 -7.94
N THR A 20 5.72 0.80 -8.09
CA THR A 20 6.24 -0.25 -7.19
C THR A 20 7.77 -0.25 -7.17
N ILE A 21 8.44 -0.23 -8.33
CA ILE A 21 9.90 -0.13 -8.44
C ILE A 21 10.43 1.11 -7.71
N SER A 22 9.77 2.26 -7.88
CA SER A 22 10.19 3.50 -7.22
C SER A 22 10.13 3.43 -5.70
N LEU A 23 9.25 2.59 -5.14
CA LEU A 23 9.15 2.34 -3.71
C LEU A 23 10.21 1.34 -3.24
N VAL A 24 10.32 0.19 -3.93
CA VAL A 24 11.29 -0.88 -3.61
C VAL A 24 12.74 -0.39 -3.73
N CYS A 25 13.07 0.42 -4.73
CA CYS A 25 14.43 0.98 -4.90
C CYS A 25 14.89 1.89 -3.75
N LYS A 26 14.01 2.30 -2.83
CA LYS A 26 14.38 3.03 -1.60
C LYS A 26 15.01 2.13 -0.54
N ILE A 27 14.88 0.81 -0.68
CA ILE A 27 15.50 -0.17 0.20
C ILE A 27 17.00 -0.23 -0.15
N PRO A 28 17.91 -0.21 0.84
CA PRO A 28 19.35 -0.14 0.61
C PRO A 28 19.98 -1.50 0.24
N TRP A 29 19.32 -2.26 -0.64
CA TRP A 29 19.80 -3.56 -1.13
C TRP A 29 20.33 -3.45 -2.56
N ASP A 30 21.25 -4.34 -2.94
CA ASP A 30 21.76 -4.42 -4.31
C ASP A 30 20.66 -4.77 -5.33
N GLY A 31 20.95 -4.57 -6.62
CA GLY A 31 19.95 -4.73 -7.67
C GLY A 31 19.41 -6.14 -7.82
N GLU A 32 20.22 -7.19 -7.56
CA GLU A 32 19.74 -8.57 -7.66
C GLU A 32 18.71 -8.86 -6.57
N ARG A 33 18.98 -8.44 -5.32
CA ARG A 33 18.00 -8.60 -4.24
C ARG A 33 16.73 -7.76 -4.43
N LEU A 34 16.85 -6.56 -5.00
CA LEU A 34 15.67 -5.76 -5.36
C LEU A 34 14.85 -6.42 -6.47
N LEU A 35 15.51 -7.05 -7.43
CA LEU A 35 14.86 -7.80 -8.50
C LEU A 35 14.09 -9.01 -7.94
N GLU A 36 14.69 -9.80 -7.05
CA GLU A 36 14.02 -10.94 -6.42
C GLU A 36 12.72 -10.54 -5.73
N VAL A 37 12.75 -9.43 -4.99
CA VAL A 37 11.56 -8.88 -4.33
C VAL A 37 10.49 -8.50 -5.35
N LEU A 38 10.86 -7.73 -6.37
CA LEU A 38 9.92 -7.29 -7.40
C LEU A 38 9.31 -8.47 -8.14
N TRP A 39 10.11 -9.49 -8.46
CA TRP A 39 9.66 -10.69 -9.12
C TRP A 39 8.67 -11.48 -8.26
N GLN A 40 9.00 -11.70 -6.97
CA GLN A 40 8.09 -12.39 -6.05
C GLN A 40 6.74 -11.68 -5.93
N MET A 41 6.76 -10.33 -5.83
CA MET A 41 5.54 -9.52 -5.77
C MET A 41 4.63 -9.78 -6.98
N GLN A 42 5.21 -9.80 -8.18
CA GLN A 42 4.43 -10.03 -9.39
C GLN A 42 3.97 -11.48 -9.53
N CYS A 43 4.78 -12.47 -9.11
CA CYS A 43 4.35 -13.86 -9.07
C CYS A 43 3.17 -14.08 -8.11
N ASP A 44 3.21 -13.46 -6.93
CA ASP A 44 2.13 -13.54 -5.94
C ASP A 44 0.84 -12.87 -6.46
N ALA A 45 0.97 -11.82 -7.27
CA ALA A 45 -0.13 -11.16 -7.97
C ALA A 45 -0.65 -11.95 -9.19
N GLY A 46 0.00 -13.05 -9.56
CA GLY A 46 -0.42 -13.89 -10.68
C GLY A 46 0.00 -13.36 -12.05
N ILE A 47 1.20 -12.77 -12.16
CA ILE A 47 1.77 -12.30 -13.44
C ILE A 47 1.60 -13.34 -14.55
N ASP A 48 1.13 -12.90 -15.72
CA ASP A 48 1.00 -13.73 -16.89
C ASP A 48 2.17 -13.58 -17.87
N GLY A 49 2.11 -14.33 -18.98
CA GLY A 49 3.18 -14.31 -19.97
C GLY A 49 3.35 -12.95 -20.66
N ASP A 50 2.29 -12.15 -20.78
CA ASP A 50 2.32 -10.83 -21.41
C ASP A 50 3.00 -9.82 -20.49
N ASP A 51 2.56 -9.78 -19.23
CA ASP A 51 3.12 -8.95 -18.17
C ASP A 51 4.58 -9.31 -17.85
N GLU A 52 5.00 -10.57 -18.05
CA GLU A 52 6.40 -10.97 -17.85
C GLU A 52 7.38 -10.23 -18.77
N CYS A 53 7.07 -10.05 -20.07
CA CYS A 53 7.98 -9.28 -20.93
C CYS A 53 8.05 -7.83 -20.48
N THR A 54 6.89 -7.22 -20.23
CA THR A 54 6.81 -5.85 -19.76
C THR A 54 7.59 -5.69 -18.46
N PHE A 55 7.51 -6.65 -17.54
CA PHE A 55 8.27 -6.67 -16.30
C PHE A 55 9.76 -6.51 -16.53
N TRP A 56 10.36 -7.41 -17.32
CA TRP A 56 11.81 -7.42 -17.54
C TRP A 56 12.29 -6.13 -18.22
N LEU A 57 11.55 -5.64 -19.23
CA LEU A 57 11.87 -4.40 -19.93
C LEU A 57 11.79 -3.17 -19.00
N VAL A 58 10.73 -3.10 -18.18
CA VAL A 58 10.50 -1.99 -17.26
C VAL A 58 11.51 -2.00 -16.11
N VAL A 59 11.78 -3.14 -15.48
CA VAL A 59 12.77 -3.26 -14.40
C VAL A 59 14.16 -2.88 -14.88
N ALA A 60 14.59 -3.39 -16.04
CA ALA A 60 15.90 -3.07 -16.61
C ALA A 60 16.03 -1.57 -16.92
N ASP A 61 15.03 -0.95 -17.56
CA ASP A 61 15.05 0.50 -17.80
C ASP A 61 15.09 1.30 -16.49
N GLN A 62 14.27 0.94 -15.52
CA GLN A 62 14.17 1.68 -14.26
C GLN A 62 15.43 1.55 -13.39
N PHE A 63 16.08 0.39 -13.38
CA PHE A 63 17.34 0.18 -12.66
C PHE A 63 18.48 0.93 -13.35
N GLU A 64 18.61 0.83 -14.68
CA GLU A 64 19.61 1.55 -15.48
C GLU A 64 19.49 3.07 -15.26
N ARG A 65 18.27 3.63 -15.33
CA ARG A 65 18.03 5.07 -15.08
C ARG A 65 18.41 5.52 -13.68
N ARG A 66 18.32 4.62 -12.69
CA ARG A 66 18.69 4.88 -11.29
C ARG A 66 20.17 4.57 -11.00
N GLY A 67 20.91 4.03 -11.96
CA GLY A 67 22.28 3.58 -11.76
C GLY A 67 22.39 2.40 -10.79
N ILE A 68 21.38 1.52 -10.79
CA ILE A 68 21.36 0.28 -10.00
C ILE A 68 21.83 -0.85 -10.91
N ALA A 69 22.94 -1.50 -10.55
CA ALA A 69 23.42 -2.65 -11.29
C ALA A 69 22.59 -3.90 -10.97
N CYS A 70 22.11 -4.56 -12.02
CA CYS A 70 21.44 -5.85 -11.97
C CYS A 70 21.66 -6.55 -13.31
N SER A 71 22.54 -7.55 -13.30
CA SER A 71 22.94 -8.28 -14.49
C SER A 71 21.80 -9.14 -15.02
N SER A 72 21.01 -9.74 -14.11
CA SER A 72 19.88 -10.60 -14.44
C SER A 72 18.79 -9.85 -15.22
N ALA A 73 18.40 -8.67 -14.73
CA ALA A 73 17.38 -7.85 -15.40
C ALA A 73 17.85 -7.38 -16.79
N ILE A 74 19.11 -6.95 -16.91
CA ILE A 74 19.72 -6.55 -18.19
C ILE A 74 19.71 -7.71 -19.18
N ALA A 75 20.19 -8.89 -18.76
CA ALA A 75 20.28 -10.06 -19.62
C ALA A 75 18.90 -10.51 -20.13
N LYS A 76 17.90 -10.55 -19.26
CA LYS A 76 16.52 -10.90 -19.63
C LYS A 76 15.90 -9.90 -20.59
N ALA A 77 16.03 -8.60 -20.31
CA ALA A 77 15.51 -7.55 -21.19
C ALA A 77 16.16 -7.59 -22.57
N LEU A 78 17.49 -7.78 -22.65
CA LEU A 78 18.19 -7.91 -23.93
C LEU A 78 17.75 -9.15 -24.70
N ALA A 79 17.57 -10.30 -24.04
CA ALA A 79 17.05 -11.51 -24.69
C ALA A 79 15.67 -11.27 -25.30
N ILE A 80 14.75 -10.62 -24.57
CA ILE A 80 13.41 -10.27 -25.07
C ILE A 80 13.47 -9.38 -26.30
N ILE A 81 14.37 -8.39 -26.29
CA ILE A 81 14.56 -7.44 -27.42
C ILE A 81 15.16 -8.15 -28.62
N ASP A 82 16.23 -8.92 -28.42
CA ASP A 82 16.99 -9.58 -29.49
C ASP A 82 16.17 -10.70 -30.13
N ASP A 83 15.37 -11.43 -29.35
CA ASP A 83 14.45 -12.45 -29.85
C ASP A 83 13.20 -11.83 -30.51
N GLY A 84 12.97 -10.52 -30.37
CA GLY A 84 11.80 -9.81 -30.92
C GLY A 84 10.47 -10.21 -30.27
N GLN A 85 10.50 -10.77 -29.05
CA GLN A 85 9.32 -11.31 -28.36
C GLN A 85 8.27 -10.22 -28.08
N ASP A 86 8.70 -9.05 -27.62
CA ASP A 86 7.81 -7.91 -27.35
C ASP A 86 7.10 -7.39 -28.62
N ILE A 87 7.83 -7.33 -29.75
CA ILE A 87 7.27 -6.87 -31.03
C ILE A 87 6.25 -7.86 -31.58
N ARG A 88 6.50 -9.18 -31.50
CA ARG A 88 5.54 -10.19 -31.96
C ARG A 88 4.19 -10.09 -31.27
N ARG A 89 4.18 -9.69 -30.00
CA ARG A 89 2.94 -9.48 -29.22
C ARG A 89 2.16 -8.25 -29.64
N MET A 90 2.84 -7.29 -30.25
CA MET A 90 2.24 -6.03 -30.72
C MET A 90 1.88 -6.05 -32.20
N GLU A 91 1.90 -7.21 -32.87
CA GLU A 91 1.62 -7.33 -34.31
C GLU A 91 0.21 -6.90 -34.71
N GLU A 92 -0.74 -6.90 -33.77
CA GLU A 92 -2.12 -6.45 -33.99
C GLU A 92 -2.28 -4.92 -33.93
N LEU A 93 -1.25 -4.18 -33.49
CA LEU A 93 -1.25 -2.72 -33.45
C LEU A 93 -1.02 -2.10 -34.84
N GLU A 94 -1.28 -0.79 -34.95
CA GLU A 94 -0.97 -0.06 -36.17
C GLU A 94 0.54 -0.14 -36.48
N LYS A 95 0.88 -0.25 -37.77
CA LYS A 95 2.27 -0.31 -38.23
C LYS A 95 3.15 0.84 -37.68
N LYS A 96 2.55 2.03 -37.51
CA LYS A 96 3.23 3.19 -36.93
C LYS A 96 3.64 2.94 -35.47
N ASP A 97 2.77 2.31 -34.69
CA ASP A 97 3.02 1.98 -33.29
C ASP A 97 4.09 0.90 -33.15
N ILE A 98 4.07 -0.12 -34.01
CA ILE A 98 5.13 -1.14 -34.08
C ILE A 98 6.49 -0.50 -34.37
N ILE A 99 6.57 0.40 -35.36
CA ILE A 99 7.82 1.12 -35.68
C ILE A 99 8.28 1.97 -34.49
N ASN A 100 7.37 2.65 -33.81
CA ASN A 100 7.71 3.46 -32.64
C ASN A 100 8.22 2.58 -31.48
N ARG A 101 7.57 1.43 -31.24
CA ARG A 101 8.00 0.45 -30.22
C ARG A 101 9.39 -0.08 -30.52
N GLN A 102 9.66 -0.49 -31.76
CA GLN A 102 10.99 -0.96 -32.18
C GLN A 102 12.08 0.08 -31.90
N ARG A 103 11.83 1.36 -32.23
CA ARG A 103 12.77 2.46 -31.91
C ARG A 103 13.03 2.56 -30.41
N ILE A 104 11.98 2.48 -29.58
CA ILE A 104 12.10 2.53 -28.11
C ILE A 104 12.92 1.35 -27.57
N LEU A 105 12.70 0.14 -28.09
CA LEU A 105 13.45 -1.06 -27.67
C LEU A 105 14.91 -0.97 -28.09
N LEU A 106 15.22 -0.45 -29.29
CA LEU A 106 16.60 -0.21 -29.72
C LEU A 106 17.32 0.78 -28.81
N GLU A 107 16.67 1.91 -28.49
CA GLU A 107 17.20 2.89 -27.54
C GLU A 107 17.40 2.32 -26.14
N LEU A 108 16.53 1.40 -25.71
CA LEU A 108 16.70 0.68 -24.46
C LEU A 108 17.89 -0.28 -24.54
N ALA A 109 17.97 -1.13 -25.57
CA ALA A 109 19.07 -2.08 -25.76
C ALA A 109 20.44 -1.38 -25.79
N ASP A 110 20.55 -0.25 -26.48
CA ASP A 110 21.79 0.55 -26.52
C ASP A 110 22.21 1.01 -25.11
N ARG A 111 21.25 1.47 -24.29
CA ARG A 111 21.53 1.82 -22.88
C ARG A 111 21.88 0.60 -22.05
N LEU A 112 21.24 -0.54 -22.25
CA LEU A 112 21.49 -1.75 -21.45
C LEU A 112 22.81 -2.43 -21.81
N ARG A 113 23.27 -2.34 -23.08
CA ARG A 113 24.58 -2.84 -23.53
C ARG A 113 25.74 -1.97 -23.07
N SER A 114 25.48 -0.67 -22.86
CA SER A 114 26.45 0.28 -22.31
C SER A 114 25.82 1.04 -21.13
N PRO A 115 25.55 0.35 -20.01
CA PRO A 115 24.84 0.92 -18.88
C PRO A 115 25.58 2.11 -18.30
N ARG A 116 24.82 3.09 -17.79
CA ARG A 116 25.42 4.19 -17.03
C ARG A 116 26.20 3.65 -15.85
N GLN A 117 27.28 4.35 -15.49
CA GLN A 117 28.05 4.04 -14.29
C GLN A 117 27.13 4.00 -13.06
N GLU A 118 27.37 3.03 -12.18
CA GLU A 118 26.68 2.92 -10.90
C GLU A 118 26.77 4.24 -10.14
N ARG A 119 25.62 4.70 -9.66
CA ARG A 119 25.56 5.93 -8.86
C ARG A 119 25.47 5.54 -7.39
N PRO A 120 26.29 6.12 -6.52
CA PRO A 120 26.09 5.98 -5.08
C PRO A 120 24.66 6.43 -4.75
N ARG A 121 23.83 5.50 -4.29
CA ARG A 121 22.48 5.84 -3.88
C ARG A 121 22.57 6.65 -2.59
N PRO A 122 21.80 7.75 -2.44
CA PRO A 122 21.57 8.37 -1.15
C PRO A 122 20.67 7.42 -0.34
N THR A 123 21.25 6.34 0.17
CA THR A 123 20.54 5.35 0.96
C THR A 123 20.43 5.87 2.38
N ALA A 124 19.18 6.06 2.82
CA ALA A 124 18.93 6.34 4.23
C ALA A 124 19.59 5.23 5.07
N LYS A 125 20.34 5.60 6.11
CA LYS A 125 21.03 4.63 6.98
C LYS A 125 20.05 3.85 7.87
N LYS A 126 18.81 4.32 7.97
CA LYS A 126 17.76 3.74 8.80
C LYS A 126 16.45 3.71 8.01
N PRO A 127 15.57 2.73 8.30
CA PRO A 127 14.22 2.71 7.77
C PRO A 127 13.47 4.03 8.04
N PRO A 128 12.54 4.44 7.17
CA PRO A 128 11.68 5.60 7.43
C PRO A 128 10.93 5.47 8.76
N GLU A 129 10.79 6.58 9.49
CA GLU A 129 9.99 6.60 10.72
C GLU A 129 8.51 6.32 10.43
N TYR A 130 7.83 5.74 11.43
CA TYR A 130 6.38 5.67 11.38
C TYR A 130 5.79 7.06 11.49
N VAL A 131 4.68 7.30 10.77
CA VAL A 131 3.95 8.58 10.82
C VAL A 131 2.77 8.53 11.79
N VAL A 132 2.46 7.36 12.33
CA VAL A 132 1.39 7.09 13.31
C VAL A 132 1.82 6.02 14.30
N GLU A 133 1.08 5.92 15.40
CA GLU A 133 1.26 4.92 16.43
C GLU A 133 0.04 3.99 16.54
N VAL A 134 0.28 2.78 17.06
CA VAL A 134 -0.81 1.84 17.36
C VAL A 134 -1.71 2.45 18.42
N GLY A 135 -3.02 2.31 18.22
CA GLY A 135 -4.06 2.89 19.07
C GLY A 135 -4.35 4.36 18.79
N ASP A 136 -3.65 5.02 17.86
CA ASP A 136 -4.07 6.34 17.39
C ASP A 136 -5.47 6.27 16.77
N ILE A 137 -6.31 7.25 17.12
CA ILE A 137 -7.67 7.40 16.58
C ILE A 137 -7.75 8.76 15.90
N TYR A 138 -8.14 8.76 14.63
CA TYR A 138 -8.25 9.96 13.82
C TYR A 138 -9.71 10.21 13.41
N ALA A 139 -10.16 11.45 13.51
CA ALA A 139 -11.37 11.94 12.86
C ALA A 139 -11.03 12.49 11.46
N TYR A 140 -11.96 12.37 10.52
CA TYR A 140 -11.84 12.95 9.18
C TYR A 140 -13.20 13.29 8.56
N PRO A 141 -13.24 14.29 7.67
CA PRO A 141 -14.42 14.60 6.87
C PRO A 141 -14.73 13.50 5.84
N THR A 142 -16.00 13.30 5.56
CA THR A 142 -16.49 12.38 4.53
C THR A 142 -17.49 13.07 3.59
N MET A 143 -17.61 12.53 2.38
CA MET A 143 -18.65 12.85 1.40
C MET A 143 -19.31 11.53 0.99
N LYS A 144 -20.63 11.40 1.18
CA LYS A 144 -21.38 10.14 0.94
C LYS A 144 -20.72 8.94 1.63
N GLY A 145 -20.23 9.18 2.84
CA GLY A 145 -19.58 8.20 3.69
C GLY A 145 -18.17 7.76 3.30
N LYS A 146 -17.54 8.39 2.31
CA LYS A 146 -16.12 8.14 1.93
C LYS A 146 -15.24 9.32 2.26
N ALA A 147 -14.01 9.09 2.71
CA ALA A 147 -13.01 10.15 2.82
C ALA A 147 -12.56 10.65 1.43
N VAL A 148 -12.01 11.87 1.40
CA VAL A 148 -11.42 12.42 0.17
C VAL A 148 -10.28 11.54 -0.33
N ASN A 149 -10.23 11.33 -1.64
CA ASN A 149 -9.13 10.62 -2.27
C ASN A 149 -7.83 11.45 -2.14
N SER A 150 -6.87 10.90 -1.39
CA SER A 150 -5.62 11.62 -1.03
C SER A 150 -4.63 11.77 -2.19
N TRP A 151 -4.92 11.23 -3.37
CA TRP A 151 -4.13 11.41 -4.58
C TRP A 151 -4.35 12.79 -5.23
N PHE A 152 -5.51 13.40 -5.03
CA PHE A 152 -5.76 14.77 -5.46
C PHE A 152 -5.07 15.77 -4.50
N PRO A 153 -4.42 16.82 -5.03
CA PRO A 153 -3.74 17.82 -4.21
C PRO A 153 -4.72 18.73 -3.46
N THR A 154 -5.92 18.93 -3.99
CA THR A 154 -6.98 19.79 -3.43
C THR A 154 -8.33 19.06 -3.42
N TRP A 155 -9.25 19.51 -2.58
CA TRP A 155 -10.62 18.97 -2.53
C TRP A 155 -11.45 19.36 -3.74
N GLU A 156 -11.22 20.54 -4.31
CA GLU A 156 -11.88 21.01 -5.52
C GLU A 156 -11.58 20.08 -6.71
N GLU A 157 -10.31 19.73 -6.91
CA GLU A 157 -9.90 18.76 -7.95
C GLU A 157 -10.47 17.37 -7.70
N ALA A 158 -10.69 17.00 -6.44
CA ALA A 158 -11.32 15.75 -6.06
C ALA A 158 -12.86 15.77 -6.19
N GLY A 159 -13.46 16.93 -6.47
CA GLY A 159 -14.92 17.12 -6.41
C GLY A 159 -15.49 16.82 -5.03
N PHE A 160 -14.70 17.06 -3.97
CA PHE A 160 -15.02 16.65 -2.61
C PHE A 160 -15.61 17.81 -1.80
N GLU A 161 -16.88 17.66 -1.44
CA GLU A 161 -17.60 18.57 -0.56
C GLU A 161 -18.08 17.77 0.67
N PRO A 162 -17.47 17.97 1.86
CA PRO A 162 -17.84 17.18 3.03
C PRO A 162 -19.31 17.34 3.40
N ASP A 163 -19.99 16.22 3.62
CA ASP A 163 -21.36 16.13 4.13
C ASP A 163 -21.45 15.39 5.47
N GLY A 164 -20.32 14.91 6.01
CA GLY A 164 -20.26 14.23 7.29
C GLY A 164 -18.85 13.97 7.78
N TRP A 165 -18.75 13.06 8.74
CA TRP A 165 -17.54 12.68 9.44
C TRP A 165 -17.38 11.17 9.54
N GLY A 166 -16.14 10.72 9.63
CA GLY A 166 -15.76 9.38 9.99
C GLY A 166 -14.63 9.40 11.02
N ALA A 167 -14.37 8.23 11.59
CA ALA A 167 -13.20 8.01 12.42
C ALA A 167 -12.53 6.69 12.05
N LEU A 168 -11.23 6.59 12.28
CA LEU A 168 -10.48 5.35 12.14
C LEU A 168 -9.52 5.14 13.29
N VAL A 169 -9.16 3.88 13.53
CA VAL A 169 -8.16 3.47 14.52
C VAL A 169 -7.01 2.73 13.84
N VAL A 170 -5.79 2.97 14.32
CA VAL A 170 -4.58 2.21 13.93
C VAL A 170 -4.48 0.96 14.80
N LEU A 171 -4.70 -0.22 14.22
CA LEU A 171 -4.71 -1.49 14.95
C LEU A 171 -3.32 -2.11 15.08
N GLN A 172 -2.51 -1.98 14.04
CA GLN A 172 -1.16 -2.55 13.99
C GLN A 172 -0.26 -1.73 13.09
N LYS A 173 1.05 -1.85 13.28
CA LYS A 173 2.07 -1.35 12.36
C LYS A 173 3.20 -2.36 12.23
N GLY A 174 3.84 -2.36 11.07
CA GLY A 174 4.96 -3.26 10.78
C GLY A 174 5.86 -2.69 9.70
N ARG A 175 6.76 -3.53 9.18
CA ARG A 175 7.59 -3.17 8.03
C ARG A 175 7.62 -4.32 7.05
N ALA A 176 7.30 -4.03 5.79
CA ALA A 176 7.66 -4.93 4.71
C ALA A 176 9.17 -4.83 4.49
N PHE A 177 9.82 -5.98 4.28
CA PHE A 177 11.25 -6.07 4.01
C PHE A 177 12.13 -5.42 5.10
N ASP A 178 11.64 -5.39 6.35
CA ASP A 178 12.25 -4.69 7.50
C ASP A 178 12.50 -3.19 7.27
N TRP A 179 11.94 -2.62 6.20
CA TRP A 179 12.26 -1.26 5.74
C TRP A 179 11.02 -0.40 5.57
N LEU A 180 10.10 -0.81 4.71
CA LEU A 180 8.98 0.01 4.27
C LEU A 180 7.84 -0.06 5.30
N PRO A 181 7.45 1.06 5.94
CA PRO A 181 6.42 1.03 6.97
C PRO A 181 5.03 0.78 6.36
N TRP A 182 4.26 -0.05 7.04
CA TRP A 182 2.82 -0.21 6.79
C TRP A 182 2.05 -0.09 8.12
N VAL A 183 0.76 0.23 8.03
CA VAL A 183 -0.17 0.16 9.16
C VAL A 183 -1.46 -0.54 8.77
N SER A 184 -2.07 -1.26 9.71
CA SER A 184 -3.44 -1.74 9.58
C SER A 184 -4.38 -0.75 10.25
N VAL A 185 -5.41 -0.35 9.54
CA VAL A 185 -6.42 0.61 10.01
C VAL A 185 -7.82 0.08 9.78
N ALA A 186 -8.73 0.39 10.69
CA ALA A 186 -10.16 0.13 10.55
C ALA A 186 -10.92 1.43 10.74
N ALA A 187 -11.89 1.69 9.87
CA ALA A 187 -12.87 2.75 10.09
C ALA A 187 -13.78 2.37 11.27
N LEU A 188 -14.53 3.33 11.80
CA LEU A 188 -15.39 3.16 12.96
C LEU A 188 -16.83 3.55 12.62
N THR A 189 -17.80 2.85 13.20
CA THR A 189 -19.24 3.14 13.08
C THR A 189 -19.68 4.37 13.87
N VAL A 190 -18.91 5.46 13.85
CA VAL A 190 -19.27 6.72 14.52
C VAL A 190 -20.47 7.38 13.81
N PRO A 191 -21.28 8.18 14.52
CA PRO A 191 -22.28 9.04 13.88
C PRO A 191 -21.61 9.98 12.87
N HIS A 192 -22.17 10.09 11.66
CA HIS A 192 -21.53 10.84 10.57
C HIS A 192 -21.92 12.32 10.56
N GLU A 193 -23.01 12.69 11.21
CA GLU A 193 -23.54 14.05 11.23
C GLU A 193 -22.76 14.99 12.16
N LEU A 194 -21.95 14.42 13.06
CA LEU A 194 -21.22 15.16 14.09
C LEU A 194 -19.74 14.80 14.04
N TYR A 195 -18.90 15.77 14.40
CA TYR A 195 -17.48 15.51 14.63
C TYR A 195 -17.32 14.47 15.75
N PRO A 196 -16.66 13.33 15.52
CA PRO A 196 -16.60 12.25 16.49
C PRO A 196 -15.66 12.61 17.65
N SER A 197 -16.14 12.38 18.87
CA SER A 197 -15.30 12.42 20.06
C SER A 197 -14.58 11.09 20.29
N LEU A 198 -13.60 11.08 21.20
CA LEU A 198 -12.94 9.84 21.63
C LEU A 198 -13.94 8.86 22.27
N ASP A 199 -14.94 9.35 23.00
CA ASP A 199 -15.97 8.51 23.62
C ASP A 199 -16.89 7.86 22.57
N ASP A 200 -17.22 8.60 21.50
CA ASP A 200 -17.96 8.04 20.36
C ASP A 200 -17.15 6.93 19.68
N ALA A 201 -15.85 7.16 19.46
CA ALA A 201 -14.96 6.18 18.86
C ALA A 201 -14.82 4.91 19.72
N LEU A 202 -14.73 5.04 21.05
CA LEU A 202 -14.64 3.91 21.97
C LEU A 202 -15.90 3.02 21.96
N LYS A 203 -17.08 3.62 21.76
CA LYS A 203 -18.36 2.90 21.65
C LYS A 203 -18.63 2.36 20.25
N ALA A 204 -17.89 2.82 19.25
CA ALA A 204 -18.06 2.41 17.86
C ALA A 204 -17.50 1.01 17.61
N HIS A 205 -18.05 0.35 16.59
CA HIS A 205 -17.56 -0.90 16.07
C HIS A 205 -16.57 -0.67 14.94
N LEU A 206 -15.65 -1.62 14.77
CA LEU A 206 -14.78 -1.64 13.60
C LEU A 206 -15.60 -1.85 12.33
N LEU A 207 -15.34 -1.03 11.33
CA LEU A 207 -15.75 -1.22 9.96
C LEU A 207 -14.58 -1.84 9.19
N THR A 208 -14.79 -3.03 8.66
CA THR A 208 -13.83 -3.71 7.79
C THR A 208 -14.46 -3.83 6.40
N ASP A 209 -13.75 -3.31 5.40
CA ASP A 209 -14.20 -3.29 4.01
C ASP A 209 -13.78 -4.54 3.24
N ASP A 210 -14.71 -4.95 2.36
CA ASP A 210 -14.63 -5.83 1.18
C ASP A 210 -13.98 -7.23 1.26
N LEU A 211 -14.56 -8.12 0.44
CA LEU A 211 -14.31 -9.53 0.14
C LEU A 211 -12.84 -9.90 -0.14
N GLN A 212 -11.95 -8.93 -0.27
CA GLN A 212 -10.56 -9.15 -0.67
C GLN A 212 -9.60 -9.24 0.52
N THR A 213 -9.83 -8.51 1.62
CA THR A 213 -8.81 -8.34 2.68
C THR A 213 -9.02 -9.18 3.94
N GLU A 214 -10.21 -9.77 4.13
CA GLU A 214 -10.57 -10.56 5.32
C GLU A 214 -10.24 -9.84 6.66
N GLY A 215 -10.37 -8.50 6.73
CA GLY A 215 -10.08 -7.73 7.94
C GLY A 215 -9.76 -6.26 7.70
N ALA A 216 -9.09 -5.64 8.66
CA ALA A 216 -8.66 -4.25 8.60
C ALA A 216 -7.50 -4.07 7.61
N ALA A 217 -7.70 -3.19 6.64
CA ALA A 217 -6.80 -3.00 5.51
C ALA A 217 -5.40 -2.57 5.96
N LYS A 218 -4.38 -3.16 5.33
CA LYS A 218 -2.99 -2.71 5.45
C LYS A 218 -2.71 -1.63 4.40
N VAL A 219 -2.17 -0.49 4.83
CA VAL A 219 -1.90 0.68 3.99
C VAL A 219 -0.51 1.25 4.24
N VAL A 220 -0.03 2.09 3.32
CA VAL A 220 1.25 2.81 3.44
C VAL A 220 0.98 4.28 3.75
N PRO A 221 1.01 4.68 5.03
CA PRO A 221 0.62 6.03 5.42
C PRO A 221 1.72 7.04 5.06
N LYS A 222 1.34 8.17 4.48
CA LYS A 222 2.23 9.30 4.18
C LYS A 222 1.74 10.53 4.93
N ARG A 223 2.66 11.39 5.41
CA ARG A 223 2.31 12.67 6.07
C ARG A 223 1.38 13.54 5.22
N SER A 224 1.53 13.48 3.89
CA SER A 224 0.66 14.19 2.95
C SER A 224 -0.80 13.71 2.99
N HIS A 225 -1.06 12.43 3.29
CA HIS A 225 -2.42 11.91 3.39
C HIS A 225 -3.19 12.64 4.50
N PHE A 226 -2.62 12.73 5.71
CA PHE A 226 -3.23 13.44 6.84
C PHE A 226 -3.59 14.89 6.51
N LYS A 227 -2.67 15.60 5.83
CA LYS A 227 -2.91 16.99 5.42
C LYS A 227 -4.03 17.10 4.38
N ARG A 228 -4.02 16.24 3.35
CA ARG A 228 -5.00 16.27 2.25
C ARG A 228 -6.38 15.79 2.70
N MET A 229 -6.42 14.80 3.59
CA MET A 229 -7.64 14.23 4.15
C MET A 229 -8.17 14.99 5.37
N LYS A 230 -7.45 16.02 5.86
CA LYS A 230 -7.80 16.76 7.08
C LYS A 230 -8.02 15.82 8.28
N MET A 231 -7.12 14.84 8.43
CA MET A 231 -7.18 13.91 9.54
C MET A 231 -6.68 14.57 10.82
N GLU A 232 -7.45 14.45 11.89
CA GLU A 232 -7.15 15.04 13.19
C GLU A 232 -7.09 13.95 14.25
N LEU A 233 -6.00 13.91 15.03
CA LEU A 233 -5.85 12.95 16.11
C LEU A 233 -6.79 13.34 17.27
N ILE A 234 -7.79 12.51 17.54
CA ILE A 234 -8.76 12.74 18.62
C ILE A 234 -8.39 12.00 19.92
N GLY A 235 -7.47 11.03 19.84
CA GLY A 235 -6.95 10.34 21.02
C GLY A 235 -6.07 9.15 20.67
N ARG A 236 -5.50 8.54 21.72
CA ARG A 236 -4.78 7.27 21.64
C ARG A 236 -5.24 6.35 22.76
N VAL A 237 -5.45 5.08 22.43
CA VAL A 237 -5.89 4.07 23.39
C VAL A 237 -4.91 2.90 23.46
N PRO A 238 -4.71 2.28 24.63
CA PRO A 238 -3.88 1.09 24.75
C PRO A 238 -4.64 -0.13 24.23
N LEU A 239 -4.22 -0.65 23.07
CA LEU A 239 -4.82 -1.84 22.46
C LEU A 239 -4.15 -3.11 22.97
N ASN A 240 -4.96 -4.12 23.31
CA ASN A 240 -4.47 -5.47 23.49
C ASN A 240 -4.04 -6.04 22.14
N LYS A 241 -2.75 -6.36 22.02
CA LYS A 241 -2.15 -6.84 20.76
C LYS A 241 -2.86 -8.07 20.19
N GLU A 242 -3.12 -9.08 21.00
CA GLU A 242 -3.73 -10.34 20.53
C GLU A 242 -5.16 -10.17 20.05
N LYS A 243 -5.92 -9.28 20.71
CA LYS A 243 -7.29 -8.96 20.27
C LYS A 243 -7.27 -8.15 18.98
N ALA A 244 -6.41 -7.14 18.88
CA ALA A 244 -6.28 -6.32 17.68
C ALA A 244 -5.84 -7.13 16.45
N GLU A 245 -4.89 -8.05 16.61
CA GLU A 245 -4.35 -8.89 15.54
C GLU A 245 -5.42 -9.76 14.86
N ARG A 246 -6.47 -10.17 15.57
CA ARG A 246 -7.60 -10.95 15.01
C ARG A 246 -8.44 -10.17 14.00
N HIS A 247 -8.32 -8.85 14.00
CA HIS A 247 -9.05 -7.98 13.07
C HIS A 247 -8.15 -7.46 11.96
N VAL A 248 -6.84 -7.75 11.97
CA VAL A 248 -5.94 -7.33 10.90
C VAL A 248 -6.06 -8.27 9.71
N SER A 249 -6.07 -7.70 8.50
CA SER A 249 -6.07 -8.46 7.25
C SER A 249 -4.96 -9.52 7.21
N THR A 250 -5.30 -10.69 6.70
CA THR A 250 -4.39 -11.84 6.48
C THR A 250 -3.42 -11.61 5.33
N TRP A 251 -3.58 -10.52 4.57
CA TRP A 251 -2.68 -10.15 3.48
C TRP A 251 -1.24 -10.04 3.96
N SER A 252 -0.32 -10.45 3.09
CA SER A 252 1.10 -10.30 3.37
C SER A 252 1.46 -8.82 3.55
N ASP A 253 2.49 -8.56 4.34
CA ASP A 253 3.03 -7.20 4.50
C ASP A 253 3.51 -6.61 3.15
N VAL A 254 3.88 -7.49 2.22
CA VAL A 254 4.31 -7.15 0.86
C VAL A 254 3.13 -6.67 0.02
N SER A 255 1.97 -7.31 0.13
CA SER A 255 0.74 -6.91 -0.58
C SER A 255 0.33 -5.47 -0.22
N ALA A 256 0.57 -5.02 1.02
CA ALA A 256 0.30 -3.64 1.43
C ALA A 256 1.16 -2.61 0.68
N ILE A 257 2.40 -2.99 0.35
CA ILE A 257 3.36 -2.15 -0.40
C ILE A 257 2.98 -2.10 -1.87
N ASP A 258 2.66 -3.25 -2.45
CA ASP A 258 2.36 -3.37 -3.88
C ASP A 258 1.13 -2.58 -4.28
N ASN A 259 0.04 -2.77 -3.53
CA ASN A 259 -1.20 -2.06 -3.73
C ASN A 259 -1.06 -0.54 -3.52
N GLY A 260 -0.03 -0.10 -2.78
CA GLY A 260 0.24 1.32 -2.55
C GLY A 260 -0.92 2.07 -1.89
N TRP A 261 -1.84 1.34 -1.25
CA TRP A 261 -3.10 1.91 -0.77
C TRP A 261 -2.83 3.02 0.23
N SER A 262 -3.56 4.12 0.02
CA SER A 262 -3.49 5.28 0.87
C SER A 262 -4.47 5.14 2.03
N LEU A 263 -4.35 6.02 3.02
CA LEU A 263 -5.29 6.05 4.15
C LEU A 263 -6.73 6.34 3.71
N SER A 264 -6.96 6.89 2.52
CA SER A 264 -8.32 7.14 2.04
C SER A 264 -9.03 5.87 1.57
N SER A 265 -8.30 4.78 1.27
CA SER A 265 -8.89 3.54 0.78
C SER A 265 -9.79 2.87 1.83
N PRO A 266 -9.37 2.70 3.10
CA PRO A 266 -10.22 2.14 4.15
C PRO A 266 -10.96 3.18 5.02
N ALA A 267 -10.95 4.47 4.63
CA ALA A 267 -11.49 5.55 5.45
C ALA A 267 -12.96 5.84 5.10
N PHE A 268 -13.86 5.18 5.83
CA PHE A 268 -15.31 5.25 5.66
C PHE A 268 -16.02 5.85 6.88
N SER A 269 -17.29 6.22 6.71
CA SER A 269 -18.22 6.45 7.82
C SER A 269 -19.27 5.32 7.87
N SER A 270 -20.09 5.31 8.92
CA SER A 270 -21.23 4.40 9.07
C SER A 270 -22.30 4.51 7.97
N ASN A 271 -22.31 5.57 7.17
CA ASN A 271 -23.31 5.83 6.12
C ASN A 271 -22.96 5.18 4.76
N ILE A 272 -21.93 4.34 4.69
CA ILE A 272 -21.65 3.56 3.48
C ILE A 272 -22.28 2.17 3.63
N GLY A 273 -23.03 1.71 2.62
CA GLY A 273 -23.60 0.36 2.59
C GLY A 273 -22.53 -0.72 2.40
N ASP A 274 -22.90 -1.96 2.70
CA ASP A 274 -22.15 -3.19 2.37
C ASP A 274 -20.83 -3.46 3.13
N LEU A 275 -20.54 -2.74 4.23
CA LEU A 275 -19.38 -3.03 5.07
C LEU A 275 -19.65 -4.11 6.13
N SER A 276 -18.62 -4.90 6.43
CA SER A 276 -18.64 -5.83 7.56
C SER A 276 -18.41 -5.08 8.87
N ILE A 277 -19.22 -5.40 9.88
CA ILE A 277 -19.15 -4.81 11.21
C ILE A 277 -18.45 -5.80 12.15
N GLY A 278 -17.32 -5.36 12.71
CA GLY A 278 -16.52 -6.12 13.66
C GLY A 278 -16.82 -5.82 15.12
N SER A 279 -15.85 -6.11 15.98
CA SER A 279 -15.94 -5.88 17.43
C SER A 279 -16.00 -4.39 17.78
N CYS A 280 -16.52 -4.09 18.97
CA CYS A 280 -16.46 -2.75 19.54
C CYS A 280 -15.00 -2.38 19.84
N LEU A 281 -14.62 -1.11 19.65
CA LEU A 281 -13.27 -0.66 19.94
C LEU A 281 -12.90 -0.85 21.42
N ALA A 282 -13.85 -0.62 22.33
CA ALA A 282 -13.65 -0.84 23.76
C ALA A 282 -13.25 -2.29 24.11
N ASP A 283 -13.70 -3.29 23.35
CA ASP A 283 -13.40 -4.71 23.61
C ASP A 283 -11.94 -5.04 23.29
N LEU A 284 -11.31 -4.24 22.43
CA LEU A 284 -9.93 -4.39 21.98
C LEU A 284 -8.92 -3.80 22.95
N LEU A 285 -9.38 -3.05 23.96
CA LEU A 285 -8.50 -2.42 24.94
C LEU A 285 -7.82 -3.46 25.84
N GLU A 286 -6.65 -3.09 26.38
CA GLU A 286 -6.04 -3.82 27.48
C GLU A 286 -6.98 -3.87 28.69
N GLU A 287 -7.05 -5.01 29.37
CA GLU A 287 -7.76 -5.05 30.65
C GLU A 287 -7.03 -4.15 31.66
N PRO A 288 -7.75 -3.38 32.49
CA PRO A 288 -7.11 -2.61 33.55
C PRO A 288 -6.31 -3.58 34.42
N ALA A 289 -5.05 -3.22 34.72
CA ALA A 289 -4.04 -4.06 35.37
C ALA A 289 -4.38 -4.53 36.81
N ASN A 290 -5.65 -4.48 37.23
CA ASN A 290 -6.06 -4.73 38.60
C ASN A 290 -7.41 -5.47 38.66
N LYS A 291 -7.41 -6.77 38.35
CA LYS A 291 -8.35 -7.68 39.00
C LYS A 291 -7.67 -8.19 40.26
N PRO A 292 -8.09 -7.77 41.47
CA PRO A 292 -7.56 -8.37 42.68
C PRO A 292 -7.84 -9.87 42.64
N ILE A 293 -6.77 -10.66 42.70
CA ILE A 293 -6.86 -12.09 42.98
C ILE A 293 -7.46 -12.18 44.38
N HIS A 294 -8.74 -12.53 44.48
CA HIS A 294 -9.33 -12.86 45.77
C HIS A 294 -8.53 -14.03 46.35
N PRO A 295 -7.93 -13.90 47.54
CA PRO A 295 -7.34 -15.04 48.20
C PRO A 295 -8.46 -16.02 48.51
N THR A 296 -8.32 -17.24 47.99
CA THR A 296 -9.13 -18.39 48.38
C THR A 296 -9.15 -18.47 49.91
N ALA A 297 -10.33 -18.29 50.49
CA ALA A 297 -10.54 -18.46 51.92
C ALA A 297 -10.14 -19.89 52.29
N ASN A 298 -9.07 -20.00 53.10
CA ASN A 298 -8.73 -21.24 53.78
C ASN A 298 -9.93 -21.63 54.66
N ALA A 299 -10.47 -22.81 54.41
CA ALA A 299 -11.35 -23.49 55.32
C ALA A 299 -10.56 -23.80 56.61
N SER A 300 -10.85 -23.06 57.66
CA SER A 300 -10.56 -23.47 59.03
C SER A 300 -11.55 -24.57 59.41
N ALA A 301 -11.04 -25.80 59.52
CA ALA A 301 -11.68 -26.86 60.26
C ALA A 301 -11.26 -26.72 61.73
N ASP A 302 -12.23 -26.49 62.61
CA ASP A 302 -12.26 -26.88 64.02
C ASP A 302 -13.66 -27.44 64.31
#